data_AF-A0A1G2VC72-F1
#
_entry.id   AF-A0A1G2VC72-F1
#
_cell.length_a   1.000
_cell.length_b   1.000
_cell.length_c   1.000
_cell.angle_alpha   90.00
_cell.angle_beta   90.00
_cell.angle_gamma   90.00
#
_symmetry.space_group_name_H-M   'P 1'
#
loop_
_entity.id
_entity.type
_entity.pdbx_description
1 polymer ?
#
loop_
_entity_poly.entity_id
_entity_poly.type
_entity_poly.pdbx_seq_one_letter_code
_entity_poly.pdbx_strand_id
1 'polypeptide(L)' 'MKAAQKSPTSFAIKFDREKDGRWIAEVTRLPGVMAYGKTKNEALRKVSAIALRTLADTVEAGRRVPAVSRLFEHGMAGR' A
#
# COMPACT_ATOMS: atom_id res chain seq x y z
N MET A 1 -7.15 -28.24 7.03
CA MET A 1 -7.55 -26.88 6.61
C MET A 1 -6.28 -26.06 6.46
N LYS A 2 -5.77 -25.80 5.24
CA LYS A 2 -4.53 -25.03 5.04
C LYS A 2 -4.83 -23.55 5.26
N ALA A 3 -4.13 -22.92 6.20
CA ALA A 3 -4.13 -21.48 6.38
C ALA A 3 -3.70 -20.81 5.05
N ALA A 4 -4.51 -19.88 4.55
CA ALA A 4 -4.17 -19.08 3.39
C ALA A 4 -2.90 -18.28 3.73
N GLN A 5 -1.77 -18.71 3.15
CA GLN A 5 -0.49 -18.05 3.31
C GLN A 5 -0.63 -16.63 2.77
N LYS A 6 -0.68 -15.63 3.68
CA LYS A 6 -0.76 -14.22 3.29
C LYS A 6 0.53 -13.89 2.56
N SER A 7 0.48 -13.74 1.24
CA SER A 7 1.65 -13.39 0.43
C SER A 7 2.32 -12.16 1.05
N PRO A 8 3.65 -12.15 1.22
CA PRO A 8 4.35 -11.10 1.94
C PRO A 8 4.29 -9.72 1.25
N THR A 9 3.53 -9.60 0.15
CA THR A 9 3.30 -8.42 -0.70
C THR A 9 1.94 -7.74 -0.48
N SER A 10 1.06 -8.26 0.39
CA SER A 10 -0.25 -7.64 0.64
C SER A 10 -0.20 -6.53 1.69
N PHE A 11 -0.68 -5.34 1.33
CA PHE A 11 -0.94 -4.23 2.26
C PHE A 11 -2.38 -4.33 2.76
N ALA A 12 -2.58 -4.35 4.08
CA ALA A 12 -3.91 -4.35 4.66
C ALA A 12 -4.50 -2.94 4.67
N ILE A 13 -5.65 -2.79 4.03
CA ILE A 13 -6.39 -1.52 3.94
C ILE A 13 -7.59 -1.59 4.88
N LYS A 14 -7.69 -0.63 5.79
CA LYS A 14 -8.88 -0.39 6.60
C LYS A 14 -9.77 0.61 5.89
N PHE A 15 -11.08 0.42 6.02
CA PHE A 15 -12.08 1.34 5.49
C PHE A 15 -12.99 1.78 6.62
N ASP A 16 -13.37 3.05 6.58
CA ASP A 16 -14.43 3.61 7.43
C ASP A 16 -15.33 4.53 6.60
N ARG A 17 -16.48 4.89 7.17
CA ARG A 17 -17.45 5.79 6.55
C ARG A 17 -17.68 7.00 7.45
N GLU A 18 -17.43 8.18 6.89
CA GLU A 18 -17.65 9.46 7.54
C GLU A 18 -19.13 9.76 7.73
N LYS A 19 -19.43 10.67 8.67
CA LYS A 19 -20.81 11.14 8.94
C LYS A 19 -21.46 11.80 7.72
N ASP A 20 -20.66 12.41 6.86
CA ASP A 20 -21.11 13.02 5.60
C ASP A 20 -21.29 12.00 4.45
N GLY A 21 -21.08 10.72 4.74
CA GLY A 21 -21.25 9.61 3.81
C GLY A 21 -20.03 9.29 2.95
N ARG A 22 -18.93 10.06 3.01
CA ARG A 22 -17.68 9.74 2.32
C ARG A 22 -17.03 8.48 2.90
N TRP A 23 -16.29 7.77 2.06
CA TRP A 23 -15.44 6.67 2.47
C TRP A 23 -14.02 7.17 2.73
N ILE A 24 -13.40 6.69 3.80
CA ILE A 24 -11.96 6.81 4.04
C ILE A 24 -11.33 5.42 3.93
N ALA A 25 -10.15 5.36 3.31
CA ALA A 25 -9.33 4.16 3.24
C ALA A 25 -7.93 4.47 3.76
N GLU A 26 -7.39 3.61 4.62
CA GLU A 26 -6.08 3.77 5.26
C GLU A 26 -5.22 2.51 5.08
N VAL A 27 -3.96 2.68 4.70
CA VAL A 27 -3.00 1.58 4.62
C VAL A 27 -2.31 1.40 5.97
N THR A 28 -2.73 0.37 6.72
CA THR A 28 -2.26 0.13 8.11
C THR A 28 -0.75 -0.02 8.29
N ARG A 29 -0.02 -0.43 7.24
CA ARG A 29 1.44 -0.59 7.28
C ARG A 29 2.20 0.66 6.82
N LEU A 30 1.51 1.69 6.37
CA LEU A 30 2.07 2.97 5.94
C LEU A 30 1.31 4.08 6.69
N PRO A 31 1.68 4.38 7.95
CA PRO A 31 1.01 5.42 8.74
C PRO A 31 0.95 6.74 7.97
N GLY A 32 -0.23 7.37 7.96
CA GLY A 32 -0.48 8.61 7.22
C GLY A 32 -0.88 8.41 5.75
N VAL A 33 -0.76 7.20 5.19
CA VAL A 33 -1.28 6.90 3.84
C VAL A 33 -2.76 6.59 3.92
N MET A 34 -3.57 7.59 3.60
CA MET A 34 -5.02 7.51 3.57
C MET A 34 -5.63 8.31 2.42
N ALA A 35 -6.84 7.96 2.00
CA ALA A 35 -7.57 8.71 0.99
C ALA A 35 -9.08 8.66 1.19
N TYR A 36 -9.75 9.75 0.80
CA TYR A 36 -11.20 9.86 0.76
C TYR A 36 -11.77 9.60 -0.64
N GLY A 37 -12.94 8.97 -0.70
CA GLY A 37 -13.73 8.78 -1.91
C GLY A 37 -15.23 8.89 -1.65
N LYS A 38 -16.01 9.24 -2.68
CA LYS A 38 -17.48 9.17 -2.61
C LYS A 38 -17.98 7.73 -2.52
N THR A 39 -17.18 6.78 -3.01
CA THR A 39 -17.44 5.33 -2.91
C THR A 39 -16.26 4.60 -2.30
N LYS A 40 -16.51 3.41 -1.73
CA LYS A 40 -15.46 2.52 -1.21
C LYS A 40 -14.39 2.21 -2.25
N ASN A 41 -14.81 1.96 -3.50
CA ASN A 41 -13.92 1.66 -4.61
C ASN A 41 -13.07 2.87 -5.03
N GLU A 42 -13.63 4.08 -4.98
CA GLU A 42 -12.87 5.31 -5.22
C GLU A 42 -11.81 5.53 -4.14
N ALA A 43 -12.16 5.36 -2.86
CA ALA A 43 -11.21 5.45 -1.76
C ALA A 43 -10.09 4.41 -1.90
N LEU A 44 -10.42 3.16 -2.29
CA LEU A 44 -9.45 2.10 -2.57
C LEU A 44 -8.46 2.50 -3.68
N ARG A 45 -8.96 2.97 -4.83
CA ARG A 45 -8.09 3.37 -5.95
C ARG A 45 -7.15 4.51 -5.56
N LYS A 46 -7.67 5.53 -4.86
CA LYS A 46 -6.88 6.68 -4.42
C LYS A 46 -5.82 6.29 -3.40
N VAL A 47 -6.17 5.52 -2.36
CA VAL A 47 -5.20 5.12 -1.35
C VAL A 47 -4.11 4.21 -1.94
N SER A 48 -4.47 3.35 -2.90
CA SER A 48 -3.49 2.50 -3.60
C SER A 48 -2.48 3.34 -4.40
N ALA A 49 -2.94 4.39 -5.09
CA ALA A 49 -2.05 5.29 -5.82
C ALA A 49 -1.10 6.06 -4.88
N ILE A 50 -1.61 6.55 -3.74
CA ILE A 50 -0.78 7.23 -2.73
C ILE A 50 0.26 6.27 -2.13
N ALA A 51 -0.15 5.03 -1.82
CA ALA A 51 0.76 4.01 -1.31
C ALA A 51 1.91 3.75 -2.29
N LEU A 52 1.60 3.54 -3.59
CA LEU A 52 2.63 3.33 -4.61
C LEU A 52 3.60 4.50 -4.73
N ARG A 53 3.09 5.75 -4.71
CA ARG A 53 3.94 6.96 -4.72
C ARG A 53 4.85 7.02 -3.49
N THR A 54 4.30 6.80 -2.31
CA THR A 54 5.06 6.78 -1.05
C THR A 54 6.18 5.74 -1.07
N LEU A 55 5.89 4.56 -1.63
CA LEU A 55 6.88 3.50 -1.78
C LEU A 55 7.96 3.87 -2.80
N ALA A 56 7.59 4.55 -3.90
CA ALA A 56 8.55 5.07 -4.88
C ALA A 56 9.48 6.11 -4.26
N ASP A 57 8.95 7.12 -3.56
CA ASP A 57 9.74 8.14 -2.84
C ASP A 57 10.70 7.50 -1.84
N THR A 58 10.26 6.42 -1.18
CA THR A 58 11.11 5.67 -0.24
C THR A 58 12.29 4.98 -0.94
N VAL A 59 12.06 4.43 -2.14
CA VAL A 59 13.12 3.83 -2.97
C VAL A 59 14.09 4.89 -3.48
N GLU A 60 13.60 6.03 -3.95
CA GLU A 60 14.43 7.17 -4.41
C GLU A 60 15.32 7.73 -3.31
N ALA A 61 14.82 7.75 -2.07
CA ALA A 61 15.61 8.11 -0.88
C ALA A 61 16.66 7.05 -0.48
N GLY A 62 16.85 5.98 -1.27
CA GLY A 62 17.82 4.92 -1.02
C GLY A 62 17.42 3.93 0.07
N ARG A 63 16.17 3.98 0.57
CA ARG A 63 15.69 3.06 1.61
C ARG A 63 15.15 1.79 0.97
N ARG A 64 15.45 0.64 1.60
CA ARG A 64 14.94 -0.66 1.15
C ARG A 64 13.48 -0.85 1.55
N VAL A 65 12.65 -1.17 0.57
CA VAL A 65 11.23 -1.49 0.75
C VAL A 65 11.01 -2.96 0.35
N PRO A 66 10.99 -3.91 1.31
CA PRO A 66 11.00 -5.35 0.99
C PRO A 66 9.86 -5.83 0.09
N ALA A 67 8.71 -5.15 0.12
CA ALA A 67 7.57 -5.47 -0.75
C ALA A 67 7.82 -5.06 -2.21
N VAL A 68 8.48 -3.91 -2.43
CA VAL A 68 8.82 -3.40 -3.76
C VAL A 68 10.07 -4.08 -4.31
N SER A 69 11.07 -4.34 -3.47
CA SER A 69 12.30 -5.04 -3.88
C SER A 69 12.03 -6.42 -4.47
N ARG A 70 10.97 -7.11 -4.00
CA ARG A 70 10.53 -8.41 -4.54
C ARG A 70 9.81 -8.32 -5.90
N LEU A 71 9.35 -7.13 -6.31
CA LEU A 71 8.74 -6.93 -7.64
C LEU A 71 9.80 -6.95 -8.75
N PHE A 72 11.04 -6.60 -8.42
CA PHE A 72 12.11 -6.40 -9.37
C PHE A 72 13.21 -7.41 -9.14
N GLU A 73 12.94 -8.73 -9.09
CA GLU A 73 13.96 -9.79 -8.93
C GLU A 73 15.22 -9.51 -9.78
N HIS A 74 16.18 -8.78 -9.19
CA HIS A 74 17.43 -8.40 -9.80
C HIS A 74 18.48 -8.87 -8.81
N GLY A 75 19.24 -9.88 -9.22
CA GLY A 75 20.51 -10.16 -8.58
C GLY A 75 21.34 -8.89 -8.68
N MET A 76 21.62 -8.27 -7.54
CA MET A 76 22.84 -7.47 -7.45
C MET A 76 24.01 -8.46 -7.47
N ALA A 77 24.31 -8.97 -8.68
CA ALA A 77 25.61 -9.52 -8.98
C ALA A 77 26.61 -8.40 -8.67
N GLY A 78 27.61 -8.75 -7.87
CA GLY A 78 28.49 -7.82 -7.20
C GLY A 78 29.19 -6.82 -8.12
N ARG A 79 29.57 -5.71 -7.50
CA ARG A 79 30.87 -5.12 -7.80
C ARG A 79 31.86 -5.63 -6.77
#